data_AF-A0A963VP19-F1
#
_entry.id   AF-A0A963VP19-F1
#
_cell.length_a   1.000
_cell.length_b   1.000
_cell.length_c   1.000
_cell.angle_alpha   90.00
_cell.angle_beta   90.00
_cell.angle_gamma   90.00
#
_symmetry.space_group_name_H-M   'P 1'
#
loop_
_entity.id
_entity.type
_entity.pdbx_description
1 polymer ?
#
loop_
_entity_poly.entity_id
_entity_poly.type
_entity_poly.pdbx_seq_one_letter_code
_entity_poly.pdbx_strand_id
1 'polypeptide(L)'
;MKLFTFFESRVRDIAAPAATTSQGPPADLLGFYWHYMRQTRGLYLAMLATGLGVALIDILMPVLLGRLVGLMAATDPALALRQQWPMLAGIALVLLVGRPLMIMLDSMVRNNAVIPGVTTLVRWQSHWHVVRQGSPFFQNDFAGRLANRVMQTANA
;
A
#
# COMPACT_ATOMS: atom_id res chain seq x y z
N MET A 1 -5.15 -8.68 -19.38
CA MET A 1 -5.73 -7.38 -19.80
C MET A 1 -6.79 -6.81 -18.87
N LYS A 2 -7.64 -7.61 -18.18
CA LYS A 2 -8.70 -7.09 -17.27
C LYS A 2 -8.19 -6.36 -16.01
N LEU A 3 -7.00 -6.74 -15.50
CA LEU A 3 -6.42 -6.11 -14.32
C LEU A 3 -5.99 -4.65 -14.59
N PHE A 4 -5.42 -4.40 -15.77
CA PHE A 4 -4.96 -3.07 -16.15
C PHE A 4 -6.15 -2.12 -16.36
N THR A 5 -7.22 -2.59 -17.02
CA THR A 5 -8.46 -1.82 -17.21
C THR A 5 -9.17 -1.53 -15.88
N PHE A 6 -9.07 -2.43 -14.90
CA PHE A 6 -9.60 -2.20 -13.56
C PHE A 6 -8.85 -1.06 -12.85
N PHE A 7 -7.51 -1.07 -12.86
CA PHE A 7 -6.72 0.02 -12.30
C PHE A 7 -6.91 1.34 -13.07
N GLU A 8 -6.99 1.29 -14.39
CA GLU A 8 -7.20 2.46 -15.26
C GLU A 8 -8.59 3.10 -15.07
N SER A 9 -9.64 2.29 -14.92
CA SER A 9 -10.99 2.78 -14.60
C SER A 9 -11.03 3.50 -13.25
N ARG A 10 -10.28 3.01 -12.25
CA ARG A 10 -10.18 3.64 -10.94
C ARG A 10 -9.34 4.91 -10.95
N VAL A 11 -8.32 5.03 -11.80
CA VAL A 11 -7.56 6.28 -11.98
C VAL A 11 -8.42 7.33 -12.70
N ARG A 12 -9.20 6.92 -13.70
CA ARG A 12 -10.08 7.82 -14.48
C ARG A 12 -11.22 8.40 -13.63
N ASP A 13 -11.77 7.63 -12.69
CA ASP A 13 -12.78 8.13 -11.73
C ASP A 13 -12.25 9.18 -10.74
N ILE A 14 -10.93 9.24 -10.55
CA ILE A 14 -10.31 10.25 -9.68
C ILE A 14 -9.97 11.52 -10.48
N ALA A 15 -9.75 11.40 -11.79
CA ALA A 15 -9.61 12.52 -12.71
C ALA A 15 -10.97 13.17 -13.07
N ALA A 16 -12.08 12.44 -12.92
CA ALA A 16 -13.41 13.04 -13.03
C ALA A 16 -13.60 14.02 -11.86
N PRO A 17 -13.80 15.32 -12.15
CA PRO A 17 -13.94 16.30 -11.09
C PRO A 17 -15.22 15.96 -10.34
N ALA A 18 -15.10 15.42 -9.13
CA ALA A 18 -16.16 15.59 -8.16
C ALA A 18 -16.39 17.09 -8.13
N ALA A 19 -17.57 17.51 -8.59
CA ALA A 19 -18.01 18.89 -8.59
C ALA A 19 -17.61 19.46 -7.23
N THR A 20 -16.54 20.26 -7.25
CA THR A 20 -15.99 20.88 -6.06
C THR A 20 -16.98 21.96 -5.75
N THR A 21 -18.02 21.55 -5.00
CA THR A 21 -18.80 22.44 -4.17
C THR A 21 -17.81 23.41 -3.55
N SER A 22 -18.14 24.70 -3.62
CA SER A 22 -17.38 25.91 -3.30
C SER A 22 -16.64 25.97 -1.93
N GLN A 23 -16.40 24.84 -1.28
CA GLN A 23 -15.76 24.75 0.03
C GLN A 23 -14.44 24.00 -0.12
N GLY A 24 -13.35 24.67 0.26
CA GLY A 24 -12.00 24.10 0.27
C GLY A 24 -11.91 22.80 1.10
N PRO A 25 -10.74 22.13 1.09
CA PRO A 25 -10.53 20.93 1.89
C PRO A 25 -10.95 21.19 3.34
N PRO A 26 -11.64 20.24 4.01
CA PRO A 26 -12.10 20.42 5.39
C PRO A 26 -10.94 20.87 6.28
N ALA A 27 -11.18 21.85 7.15
CA ALA A 27 -10.15 22.39 8.06
C ALA A 27 -9.62 21.39 9.10
N ASP A 28 -10.17 20.16 9.10
CA ASP A 28 -9.87 19.11 10.05
C ASP A 28 -8.98 18.03 9.42
N LEU A 29 -7.79 17.80 10.00
CA LEU A 29 -6.76 16.89 9.47
C LEU A 29 -7.32 15.48 9.23
N LEU A 30 -8.12 14.98 10.18
CA LEU A 30 -8.76 13.66 10.08
C LEU A 30 -9.81 13.60 8.95
N GLY A 31 -10.56 14.67 8.74
CA GLY A 31 -11.53 14.78 7.64
C GLY A 31 -10.86 14.81 6.27
N PHE A 32 -9.70 15.47 6.17
CA PHE A 32 -8.86 15.46 4.96
C PHE A 32 -8.33 14.04 4.68
N TYR A 33 -7.69 13.39 5.65
CA TYR A 33 -7.21 12.01 5.48
C TYR A 33 -8.35 11.04 5.10
N TRP A 34 -9.52 11.17 5.70
CA TRP A 34 -10.68 10.34 5.38
C TRP A 34 -11.25 10.59 3.98
N HIS A 35 -11.30 11.85 3.53
CA HIS A 35 -11.73 12.21 2.18
C HIS A 35 -10.86 11.56 1.11
N TYR A 36 -9.53 11.60 1.31
CA TYR A 36 -8.56 11.00 0.39
C TYR A 36 -8.54 9.46 0.47
N MET A 37 -8.54 8.89 1.68
CA MET A 37 -8.61 7.42 1.86
C MET A 37 -9.89 6.82 1.27
N ARG A 38 -11.01 7.55 1.30
CA ARG A 38 -12.27 7.10 0.71
C ARG A 38 -12.20 7.01 -0.82
N GLN A 39 -11.37 7.83 -1.46
CA GLN A 39 -11.21 7.87 -2.91
C GLN A 39 -10.31 6.73 -3.44
N THR A 40 -9.35 6.25 -2.63
CA THR A 40 -8.39 5.18 -2.97
C THR A 40 -8.58 3.88 -2.18
N ARG A 41 -9.81 3.60 -1.71
CA ARG A 41 -10.14 2.39 -0.91
C ARG A 41 -9.66 1.07 -1.52
N GLY A 42 -9.72 0.93 -2.85
CA GLY A 42 -9.30 -0.30 -3.54
C GLY A 42 -7.79 -0.56 -3.46
N LEU A 43 -6.98 0.50 -3.49
CA LEU A 43 -5.52 0.41 -3.41
C LEU A 43 -5.08 0.08 -1.98
N TYR A 44 -5.68 0.73 -0.99
CA TYR A 44 -5.44 0.41 0.42
C TYR A 44 -5.92 -1.00 0.79
N LEU A 45 -7.06 -1.45 0.25
CA LEU A 45 -7.53 -2.83 0.46
C LEU A 45 -6.59 -3.84 -0.17
N ALA A 46 -6.06 -3.58 -1.38
CA ALA A 46 -5.08 -4.43 -2.01
C ALA A 46 -3.78 -4.50 -1.20
N MET A 47 -3.28 -3.36 -0.71
CA MET A 47 -2.10 -3.29 0.16
C MET A 47 -2.31 -4.02 1.49
N LEU A 48 -3.51 -3.90 2.07
CA LEU A 48 -3.88 -4.65 3.27
C LEU A 48 -3.90 -6.15 2.98
N ALA A 49 -4.50 -6.57 1.88
CA ALA A 49 -4.60 -7.99 1.52
C ALA A 49 -3.23 -8.62 1.25
N THR A 50 -2.33 -7.92 0.53
CA THR A 50 -0.97 -8.40 0.27
C THR A 50 -0.14 -8.43 1.55
N GLY A 51 -0.20 -7.39 2.37
CA GLY A 51 0.50 -7.34 3.65
C GLY A 51 0.01 -8.41 4.63
N LEU A 52 -1.30 -8.64 4.69
CA LEU A 52 -1.90 -9.70 5.50
C LEU A 52 -1.48 -11.09 4.98
N GLY A 53 -1.36 -11.27 3.67
CA GLY A 53 -0.82 -12.48 3.07
C GLY A 53 0.62 -12.77 3.51
N VAL A 54 1.49 -11.76 3.54
CA VAL A 54 2.86 -11.89 4.08
C VAL A 54 2.83 -12.26 5.56
N ALA A 55 2.01 -11.56 6.36
CA ALA A 55 1.91 -11.81 7.80
C ALA A 55 1.41 -13.23 8.12
N LEU A 56 0.45 -13.74 7.35
CA LEU A 56 -0.04 -15.12 7.50
C LEU A 56 1.06 -16.14 7.20
N ILE A 57 1.91 -15.89 6.20
CA ILE A 57 3.06 -16.76 5.91
C ILE A 57 4.07 -16.72 7.06
N ASP A 58 4.28 -15.56 7.68
CA ASP A 58 5.23 -15.41 8.80
C ASP A 58 4.80 -16.22 10.04
N ILE A 59 3.52 -16.57 10.19
CA ILE A 59 3.05 -17.46 11.27
C ILE A 59 3.63 -18.89 11.12
N LEU A 60 4.04 -19.30 9.92
CA LEU A 60 4.64 -20.62 9.71
C LEU A 60 6.05 -20.72 10.30
N MET A 61 6.78 -19.61 10.50
CA MET A 61 8.13 -19.62 11.10
C MET A 61 8.11 -20.20 12.53
N PRO A 62 7.31 -19.66 13.49
CA PRO A 62 7.17 -20.24 14.82
C PRO A 62 6.67 -21.69 14.81
N VAL A 63 5.76 -22.05 13.89
CA VAL A 63 5.25 -23.43 13.76
C VAL A 63 6.37 -24.38 13.34
N LEU A 64 7.20 -23.98 12.37
CA LEU A 64 8.35 -24.78 11.94
C LEU A 64 9.34 -24.96 13.10
N LEU A 65 9.65 -23.88 13.81
CA LEU A 65 10.52 -23.90 15.00
C LEU A 65 9.98 -24.85 16.08
N GLY A 66 8.69 -24.74 16.43
CA GLY A 66 8.07 -25.61 17.42
C GLY A 66 8.14 -27.09 17.05
N ARG A 67 7.97 -27.42 15.76
CA ARG A 67 8.10 -28.81 15.28
C ARG A 67 9.54 -29.30 15.30
N LEU A 68 10.50 -28.46 14.90
CA LEU A 68 11.92 -28.79 14.98
C LEU A 68 12.38 -29.04 16.42
N VAL A 69 11.93 -28.21 17.36
CA VAL A 69 12.20 -28.43 18.80
C VAL A 69 11.53 -29.72 19.29
N GLY A 70 10.29 -29.99 18.85
CA GLY A 70 9.60 -31.25 19.16
C GLY A 70 10.33 -32.50 18.65
N LEU A 71 10.99 -32.42 17.49
CA LEU A 71 11.83 -33.51 16.98
C LEU A 71 13.06 -33.76 17.85
N MET A 72 13.67 -32.71 18.41
CA MET A 72 14.84 -32.84 19.28
C MET A 72 14.48 -33.41 20.66
N ALA A 73 13.24 -33.26 21.10
CA ALA A 73 12.73 -33.81 22.35
C ALA A 73 12.20 -35.25 22.22
N ALA A 74 12.14 -35.81 20.99
CA ALA A 74 11.61 -37.15 20.76
C ALA A 74 12.60 -38.24 21.18
N THR A 75 12.06 -39.34 21.71
CA THR A 75 12.83 -40.50 22.19
C THR A 75 13.57 -41.22 21.05
N ASP A 76 13.02 -41.19 19.83
CA ASP A 76 13.65 -41.75 18.63
C ASP A 76 13.61 -40.73 17.46
N PRO A 77 14.62 -39.85 17.37
CA PRO A 77 14.62 -38.72 16.43
C PRO A 77 14.61 -39.15 14.96
N ALA A 78 15.17 -40.32 14.63
CA ALA A 78 15.30 -40.79 13.25
C ALA A 78 13.94 -41.20 12.66
N LEU A 79 13.11 -41.87 13.45
CA LEU A 79 11.74 -42.23 13.06
C LEU A 79 10.84 -40.99 13.03
N ALA A 80 10.94 -40.13 14.04
CA ALA A 80 10.16 -38.90 14.11
C ALA A 80 10.46 -37.96 12.92
N LEU A 81 11.74 -37.85 12.53
CA LEU A 81 12.15 -37.06 11.37
C LEU A 81 11.58 -37.66 10.08
N ARG A 82 11.69 -38.97 9.84
CA ARG A 82 11.15 -39.59 8.62
C ARG A 82 9.65 -39.37 8.46
N GLN A 83 8.92 -39.38 9.58
CA GLN A 83 7.47 -39.18 9.56
C GLN A 83 7.07 -37.71 9.35
N GLN A 84 7.81 -36.75 9.92
CA GLN A 84 7.51 -35.32 9.83
C GLN A 84 8.20 -34.59 8.68
N TRP A 85 9.22 -35.19 8.07
CA TRP A 85 10.00 -34.64 6.95
C TRP A 85 9.15 -34.05 5.81
N PRO A 86 8.14 -34.75 5.25
CA PRO A 86 7.35 -34.20 4.15
C PRO A 86 6.59 -32.94 4.55
N MET A 87 6.10 -32.86 5.79
CA MET A 87 5.41 -31.69 6.30
C MET A 87 6.38 -30.52 6.54
N LEU A 88 7.55 -30.78 7.12
CA LEU A 88 8.59 -29.77 7.35
C LEU A 88 9.12 -29.21 6.02
N ALA A 89 9.36 -30.08 5.03
CA ALA A 89 9.75 -29.67 3.69
C ALA A 89 8.67 -28.80 3.01
N GLY A 90 7.39 -29.14 3.18
CA GLY A 90 6.27 -28.33 2.69
C GLY A 90 6.23 -26.93 3.31
N ILE A 91 6.36 -26.83 4.63
CA ILE A 91 6.40 -25.54 5.34
C ILE A 91 7.63 -24.72 4.91
N ALA A 92 8.81 -25.36 4.84
CA ALA A 92 10.04 -24.72 4.40
C ALA A 92 9.93 -24.20 2.97
N LEU A 93 9.32 -24.97 2.05
CA LEU A 93 9.09 -24.55 0.67
C LEU A 93 8.17 -23.33 0.59
N VAL A 94 7.06 -23.32 1.34
CA VAL A 94 6.15 -22.17 1.40
C VAL A 94 6.85 -20.94 1.95
N LEU A 95 7.72 -21.10 2.94
CA LEU A 95 8.53 -19.99 3.45
C LEU A 95 9.57 -19.50 2.46
N LEU A 96 10.28 -20.41 1.80
CA LEU A 96 11.39 -20.05 0.93
C LEU A 96 10.91 -19.46 -0.40
N VAL A 97 9.73 -19.89 -0.88
CA VAL A 97 9.19 -19.47 -2.18
C VAL A 97 7.96 -18.58 -2.00
N GLY A 98 6.98 -19.00 -1.19
CA GLY A 98 5.74 -18.26 -0.99
C GLY A 98 5.96 -16.90 -0.31
N ARG A 99 6.85 -16.84 0.69
CA ARG A 99 7.16 -15.59 1.40
C ARG A 99 7.75 -14.51 0.49
N PRO A 100 8.86 -14.74 -0.26
CA PRO A 100 9.38 -13.71 -1.15
C PRO A 100 8.40 -13.33 -2.26
N LEU A 101 7.61 -14.28 -2.77
CA LEU A 101 6.56 -13.98 -3.76
C LEU A 101 5.51 -13.01 -3.19
N MET A 102 5.03 -13.24 -1.96
CA MET A 102 4.07 -12.33 -1.33
C MET A 102 4.68 -10.97 -1.00
N ILE A 103 5.93 -10.92 -0.57
CA ILE A 103 6.65 -9.64 -0.36
C ILE A 103 6.79 -8.90 -1.67
N MET A 104 7.09 -9.60 -2.77
CA MET A 104 7.20 -8.99 -4.09
C MET A 104 5.85 -8.44 -4.55
N LEU A 105 4.76 -9.17 -4.34
CA LEU A 105 3.40 -8.68 -4.62
C LEU A 105 3.04 -7.45 -3.78
N ASP A 106 3.32 -7.45 -2.47
CA ASP A 106 3.09 -6.29 -1.61
C ASP A 106 3.90 -5.07 -2.08
N SER A 107 5.18 -5.29 -2.39
CA SER A 107 6.08 -4.25 -2.90
C SER A 107 5.59 -3.70 -4.24
N MET A 108 5.11 -4.54 -5.15
CA MET A 108 4.55 -4.09 -6.43
C MET A 108 3.30 -3.24 -6.23
N VAL A 109 2.35 -3.67 -5.39
CA VAL A 109 1.13 -2.90 -5.11
C VAL A 109 1.47 -1.56 -4.47
N ARG A 110 2.35 -1.56 -3.47
CA ARG A 110 2.76 -0.35 -2.75
C ARG A 110 3.48 0.64 -3.68
N ASN A 111 4.49 0.16 -4.40
CA ASN A 111 5.36 1.03 -5.18
C ASN A 111 4.79 1.43 -6.54
N ASN A 112 3.95 0.61 -7.17
CA ASN A 112 3.38 0.94 -8.49
C ASN A 112 1.99 1.55 -8.43
N ALA A 113 1.23 1.28 -7.36
CA ALA A 113 -0.18 1.63 -7.34
C ALA A 113 -0.50 2.64 -6.22
N VAL A 114 0.00 2.41 -5.00
CA VAL A 114 -0.31 3.27 -3.86
C VAL A 114 0.49 4.58 -3.93
N ILE A 115 1.83 4.51 -3.95
CA ILE A 115 2.70 5.70 -3.92
C ILE A 115 2.44 6.63 -5.12
N PRO A 116 2.61 6.19 -6.39
CA PRO A 116 2.43 7.08 -7.54
C PRO A 116 0.97 7.51 -7.72
N GLY A 117 0.02 6.65 -7.35
CA GLY A 117 -1.41 6.97 -7.38
C GLY A 117 -1.73 8.12 -6.42
N VAL A 118 -1.40 7.98 -5.14
CA VAL A 118 -1.70 8.99 -4.12
C VAL A 118 -0.94 10.29 -4.39
N THR A 119 0.37 10.23 -4.69
CA THR A 119 1.18 11.42 -4.98
C THR A 119 0.63 12.21 -6.18
N THR A 120 0.23 11.55 -7.26
CA THR A 120 -0.32 12.24 -8.45
C THR A 120 -1.63 12.95 -8.14
N LEU A 121 -2.48 12.35 -7.31
CA LEU A 121 -3.76 12.95 -6.90
C LEU A 121 -3.57 14.19 -6.04
N VAL A 122 -2.68 14.10 -5.05
CA VAL A 122 -2.33 15.24 -4.19
C VAL A 122 -1.72 16.38 -5.02
N ARG A 123 -0.84 16.09 -5.99
CA ARG A 123 -0.31 17.11 -6.92
C ARG A 123 -1.42 17.77 -7.72
N TRP A 124 -2.32 16.98 -8.30
CA TRP A 124 -3.38 17.50 -9.16
C TRP A 124 -4.36 18.39 -8.40
N GLN A 125 -4.77 17.98 -7.20
CA GLN A 125 -5.67 18.80 -6.37
C GLN A 125 -4.97 20.05 -5.83
N SER A 126 -3.69 19.95 -5.46
CA SER A 126 -2.89 21.11 -5.04
C SER A 126 -2.73 22.12 -6.19
N HIS A 127 -2.49 21.63 -7.42
CA HIS A 127 -2.41 22.46 -8.60
C HIS A 127 -3.75 23.17 -8.89
N TRP A 128 -4.86 22.44 -8.88
CA TRP A 128 -6.20 23.04 -9.07
C TRP A 128 -6.58 24.03 -7.98
N HIS A 129 -6.15 23.80 -6.73
CA HIS A 129 -6.38 24.73 -5.64
C HIS A 129 -5.60 26.04 -5.85
N VAL A 130 -4.35 25.96 -6.31
CA VAL A 130 -3.53 27.14 -6.63
C VAL A 130 -4.09 27.92 -7.82
N VAL A 131 -4.53 27.25 -8.88
CA VAL A 131 -5.05 27.91 -10.10
C VAL A 131 -6.32 28.73 -9.83
N ARG A 132 -7.07 28.41 -8.76
CA ARG A 132 -8.30 29.13 -8.38
C ARG A 132 -8.08 30.30 -7.42
N GLN A 133 -6.84 30.59 -7.03
CA GLN A 133 -6.52 31.72 -6.15
C GLN A 133 -6.55 33.06 -6.89
N GLY A 134 -6.94 34.12 -6.20
CA GLY A 134 -7.02 35.47 -6.78
C GLY A 134 -5.65 36.15 -6.98
N SER A 135 -5.60 37.20 -7.79
CA SER A 135 -4.39 38.01 -8.02
C SER A 135 -3.65 38.48 -6.74
N PRO A 136 -4.32 38.86 -5.63
CA PRO A 136 -3.64 39.25 -4.39
C PRO A 136 -2.78 38.14 -3.78
N PHE A 137 -3.13 36.87 -3.98
CA PHE A 137 -2.37 35.74 -3.48
C PHE A 137 -1.01 35.62 -4.20
N PHE A 138 -0.99 35.79 -5.52
CA PHE A 138 0.21 35.73 -6.35
C PHE A 138 1.12 36.96 -6.20
N GLN A 139 0.58 38.08 -5.72
CA GLN A 139 1.37 39.28 -5.40
C GLN A 139 2.09 39.14 -4.04
N ASN A 140 1.52 38.37 -3.10
CA ASN A 140 2.04 38.21 -1.74
C ASN A 140 2.98 37.01 -1.55
N ASP A 141 2.97 36.02 -2.46
CA ASP A 141 3.84 34.85 -2.36
C ASP A 141 4.56 34.56 -3.68
N PHE A 142 5.89 34.39 -3.62
CA PHE A 142 6.71 34.14 -4.81
C PHE A 142 6.36 32.78 -5.44
N ALA A 143 6.18 32.79 -6.76
CA ALA A 143 5.84 31.59 -7.55
C ALA A 143 6.78 30.40 -7.29
N GLY A 144 8.06 30.64 -7.01
CA GLY A 144 9.04 29.59 -6.67
C GLY A 144 8.78 28.89 -5.33
N ARG A 145 8.34 29.63 -4.29
CA ARG A 145 7.96 29.01 -3.00
C ARG A 145 6.67 28.21 -3.13
N LEU A 146 5.73 28.72 -3.93
CA LEU A 146 4.46 28.06 -4.18
C LEU A 146 4.64 26.75 -4.98
N ALA A 147 5.47 26.77 -6.03
CA ALA A 147 5.83 25.58 -6.79
C ALA A 147 6.54 24.53 -5.92
N ASN A 148 7.45 24.96 -5.04
CA ASN A 148 8.11 24.05 -4.10
C ASN A 148 7.13 23.45 -3.10
N ARG A 149 6.20 24.25 -2.54
CA ARG A 149 5.16 23.70 -1.65
C ARG A 149 4.30 22.66 -2.34
N VAL A 150 3.84 22.90 -3.57
CA VAL A 150 3.04 21.94 -4.35
C VAL A 150 3.81 20.66 -4.66
N MET A 151 5.09 20.77 -5.01
CA MET A 151 5.93 19.61 -5.32
C MET A 151 6.30 18.80 -4.06
N GLN A 152 6.55 19.47 -2.93
CA GLN A 152 6.98 18.82 -1.68
C GLN A 152 5.81 18.22 -0.90
N THR A 153 4.65 18.88 -0.85
CA THR A 153 3.45 18.33 -0.17
C THR A 153 2.93 17.06 -0.78
N ALA A 154 3.23 16.78 -2.05
CA ALA A 154 2.83 15.54 -2.69
C ALA A 154 3.75 14.34 -2.40
N ASN A 155 4.97 14.62 -1.90
CA ASN A 155 5.97 13.61 -1.56
C ASN A 155 6.14 13.43 -0.05
N ALA A 156 5.50 14.28 0.77
CA ALA A 156 5.47 14.19 2.23
C ALA A 156 4.30 13.31 2.69
#